data_AF-A0A498R9W0-F1
#
_entry.id   AF-A0A498R9W0-F1
#
_cell.length_a   1.000
_cell.length_b   1.000
_cell.length_c   1.000
_cell.angle_alpha   90.00
_cell.angle_beta   90.00
_cell.angle_gamma   90.00
#
_symmetry.space_group_name_H-M   'P 1'
#
loop_
_entity.id
_entity.type
_entity.pdbx_description
1 polymer ?
#
loop_
_entity_poly.entity_id
_entity_poly.type
_entity_poly.pdbx_seq_one_letter_code
_entity_poly.pdbx_strand_id
1 'polypeptide(L)'
;MGGKDLEDRFIRGYIAGVIGGIVMVLLDYILFVLGISEARYLDLVAIMIWGYVPLTVFGQSIAQVIQLGHAALVGITFAFLVPVIDNKYLLFKGATYGAVVWFTVFAIGSLYKLSLFYLSSPTNAFSHLITSAIWGVVAAVALTRMEKYATARESRQVDSAVAVPAYKRYTGESDDNDS
;
A
#
# COMPACT_ATOMS: atom_id res chain seq x y z
N MET A 1 -4.73 12.88 17.25
CA MET A 1 -3.96 11.65 16.95
C MET A 1 -2.67 11.70 17.73
N GLY A 2 -2.39 10.65 18.52
CA GLY A 2 -1.11 10.52 19.20
C GLY A 2 -0.01 10.04 18.25
N GLY A 3 1.26 10.19 18.63
CA GLY A 3 2.40 9.76 17.80
C GLY A 3 2.35 8.27 17.39
N LYS A 4 1.83 7.42 18.29
CA LYS A 4 1.64 5.98 18.04
C LYS A 4 0.62 5.69 16.93
N ASP A 5 -0.46 6.47 16.84
CA ASP A 5 -1.48 6.31 15.78
C ASP A 5 -0.92 6.63 14.40
N LEU A 6 0.01 7.60 14.33
CA LEU A 6 0.66 8.03 13.10
C LEU A 6 1.67 6.97 12.63
N GLU A 7 2.47 6.43 13.54
CA GLU A 7 3.40 5.32 13.27
C GLU A 7 2.66 4.09 12.74
N ASP A 8 1.59 3.68 13.43
CA ASP A 8 0.79 2.53 13.01
C ASP A 8 0.15 2.76 11.63
N ARG A 9 -0.26 3.99 11.30
CA ARG A 9 -0.85 4.31 10.00
C ARG A 9 0.19 4.31 8.88
N PHE A 10 1.37 4.85 9.14
CA PHE A 10 2.49 4.82 8.19
C PHE A 10 2.84 3.38 7.80
N ILE A 11 3.03 2.51 8.80
CA ILE A 11 3.38 1.10 8.57
C ILE A 11 2.25 0.34 7.85
N ARG A 12 0.99 0.55 8.24
CA ARG A 12 -0.16 -0.05 7.54
C ARG A 12 -0.27 0.43 6.10
N GLY A 13 -0.02 1.71 5.83
CA GLY A 13 0.02 2.26 4.47
C GLY A 13 1.15 1.66 3.63
N TYR A 14 2.35 1.56 4.21
CA TYR A 14 3.50 0.91 3.57
C TYR A 14 3.18 -0.54 3.18
N ILE A 15 2.69 -1.34 4.13
CA ILE A 15 2.34 -2.76 3.90
C ILE A 15 1.21 -2.88 2.87
N ALA A 16 0.17 -2.05 2.95
CA ALA A 16 -0.92 -2.05 1.99
C ALA A 16 -0.43 -1.73 0.56
N GLY A 17 0.47 -0.74 0.44
CA GLY A 17 1.10 -0.37 -0.82
C GLY A 17 1.94 -1.49 -1.42
N VAL A 18 2.72 -2.21 -0.60
CA VAL A 18 3.49 -3.38 -1.03
C VAL A 18 2.58 -4.52 -1.49
N ILE A 19 1.52 -4.85 -0.73
CA ILE A 19 0.56 -5.90 -1.12
C ILE A 19 -0.08 -5.56 -2.46
N GLY A 20 -0.55 -4.31 -2.62
CA GLY A 20 -1.04 -3.82 -3.92
C GLY A 20 0.02 -3.91 -5.00
N GLY A 21 1.26 -3.54 -4.69
CA GLY A 21 2.40 -3.53 -5.61
C GLY A 21 2.72 -4.91 -6.16
N ILE A 22 2.71 -5.93 -5.31
CA ILE A 22 2.90 -7.33 -5.71
C ILE A 22 1.81 -7.76 -6.69
N VAL A 23 0.54 -7.50 -6.37
CA VAL A 23 -0.58 -7.85 -7.28
C VAL A 23 -0.45 -7.12 -8.61
N MET A 24 -0.10 -5.83 -8.58
CA MET A 24 0.10 -5.01 -9.77
C MET A 24 1.20 -5.57 -10.69
N VAL A 25 2.35 -5.95 -10.12
CA VAL A 25 3.48 -6.51 -10.85
C VAL A 25 3.14 -7.87 -11.45
N LEU A 26 2.43 -8.72 -10.72
CA LEU A 26 1.99 -10.01 -11.23
C LEU A 26 1.05 -9.85 -12.44
N LEU A 27 0.09 -8.93 -12.35
CA LEU A 27 -0.84 -8.66 -13.46
C LEU A 27 -0.11 -8.05 -14.66
N ASP A 28 0.78 -7.10 -14.42
CA ASP A 28 1.62 -6.49 -15.45
C ASP A 28 2.46 -7.54 -16.18
N TYR A 29 3.10 -8.45 -15.45
CA TYR A 29 3.85 -9.55 -16.04
C TYR A 29 2.97 -10.47 -16.89
N ILE A 30 1.76 -10.79 -16.43
CA ILE A 30 0.79 -11.58 -17.22
C ILE A 30 0.42 -10.84 -18.51
N LEU A 31 0.09 -9.55 -18.44
CA LEU A 31 -0.25 -8.74 -19.61
C LEU A 31 0.91 -8.61 -20.59
N PHE A 32 2.14 -8.53 -20.08
CA PHE A 32 3.35 -8.52 -20.88
C PHE A 32 3.57 -9.84 -21.63
N VAL A 33 3.43 -10.99 -20.94
CA VAL A 33 3.57 -12.32 -21.56
C VAL A 33 2.48 -12.57 -22.62
N LEU A 34 1.28 -12.02 -22.42
CA LEU A 34 0.20 -12.07 -23.41
C LEU A 34 0.38 -11.11 -24.60
N GLY A 35 1.42 -10.28 -24.60
CA GLY A 35 1.68 -9.29 -25.65
C GLY A 35 0.71 -8.10 -25.65
N ILE A 36 -0.03 -7.90 -24.54
CA ILE A 36 -0.94 -6.76 -24.36
C ILE A 36 -0.15 -5.54 -23.85
N SER A 37 0.78 -5.77 -22.92
CA SER A 37 1.72 -4.75 -22.45
C SER A 37 3.05 -4.88 -23.20
N GLU A 38 3.63 -3.76 -23.62
CA GLU A 38 4.91 -3.72 -24.33
C GLU A 38 6.09 -3.50 -23.36
N ALA A 39 5.82 -2.88 -22.21
CA ALA A 39 6.78 -2.63 -21.16
C ALA A 39 6.22 -3.11 -19.82
N ARG A 40 7.12 -3.53 -18.92
CA ARG A 40 6.79 -3.86 -17.54
C ARG A 40 7.06 -2.66 -16.64
N TYR A 41 6.44 -2.62 -15.47
CA TYR A 41 6.71 -1.59 -14.46
C TYR A 41 8.19 -1.52 -14.07
N LEU A 42 8.87 -2.66 -13.99
CA LEU A 42 10.30 -2.70 -13.69
C LEU A 42 11.14 -2.07 -14.80
N ASP A 43 10.71 -2.17 -16.06
CA ASP A 43 11.40 -1.56 -17.21
C ASP A 43 11.24 -0.03 -17.17
N LEU A 44 10.04 0.46 -16.82
CA LEU A 44 9.78 1.89 -16.61
C LEU A 44 10.67 2.45 -15.49
N VAL A 45 10.76 1.76 -14.35
CA VAL A 45 11.61 2.15 -13.23
C VAL A 45 13.08 2.10 -13.58
N ALA A 46 13.53 1.07 -14.30
CA ALA A 46 14.90 0.96 -14.77
C ALA A 46 15.31 2.15 -15.64
N ILE A 47 14.45 2.58 -16.56
CA ILE A 47 14.74 3.74 -17.41
C ILE A 47 14.77 5.04 -16.62
N MET A 48 13.88 5.20 -15.63
CA MET A 48 13.92 6.40 -14.78
C MET A 48 15.23 6.51 -13.97
N ILE A 49 15.84 5.38 -13.60
CA ILE A 49 17.02 5.36 -12.73
C ILE A 49 18.33 5.32 -13.53
N TRP A 50 18.39 4.47 -14.56
CA TRP A 50 19.60 4.19 -15.32
C TRP A 50 19.57 4.69 -16.76
N GLY A 51 18.39 5.07 -17.28
CA GLY A 51 18.22 5.47 -18.68
C GLY A 51 18.13 4.30 -19.68
N TYR A 52 18.24 3.05 -19.21
CA TYR A 52 18.14 1.85 -20.04
C TYR A 52 17.52 0.68 -19.28
N VAL A 53 17.04 -0.33 -20.02
CA VAL A 53 16.48 -1.56 -19.45
C VAL A 53 17.62 -2.56 -19.18
N PRO A 54 17.82 -3.04 -17.93
CA PRO A 54 18.89 -3.98 -17.63
C PRO A 54 18.62 -5.37 -18.22
N LEU A 55 19.64 -5.93 -18.86
CA LEU A 55 19.60 -7.30 -19.40
C LEU A 55 19.95 -8.37 -18.33
N THR A 56 20.58 -7.95 -17.23
CA THR A 56 20.98 -8.85 -16.14
C THR A 56 19.85 -9.06 -15.14
N VAL A 57 19.71 -10.27 -14.61
CA VAL A 57 18.76 -10.60 -13.53
C VAL A 57 18.96 -9.72 -12.29
N PHE A 58 20.22 -9.41 -11.95
CA PHE A 58 20.55 -8.55 -10.82
C PHE A 58 19.98 -7.13 -11.00
N GLY A 59 20.23 -6.50 -12.15
CA GLY A 59 19.66 -5.19 -12.46
C GLY A 59 18.13 -5.19 -12.47
N GLN A 60 17.50 -6.22 -13.05
CA GLN A 60 16.03 -6.34 -13.03
C GLN A 60 15.47 -6.49 -11.60
N SER A 61 16.18 -7.23 -10.75
CA SER A 61 15.80 -7.41 -9.34
C SER A 61 15.87 -6.10 -8.56
N ILE A 62 16.90 -5.28 -8.78
CA ILE A 62 17.01 -3.95 -8.18
C ILE A 62 15.86 -3.05 -8.65
N ALA A 63 15.58 -3.01 -9.95
CA ALA A 63 14.47 -2.21 -10.48
C ALA A 63 13.12 -2.63 -9.86
N GLN A 64 12.92 -3.94 -9.70
CA GLN A 64 11.73 -4.49 -9.09
C GLN A 64 11.58 -4.11 -7.61
N VAL A 65 12.68 -4.11 -6.84
CA VAL A 65 12.67 -3.66 -5.44
C VAL A 65 12.31 -2.17 -5.36
N ILE A 66 12.89 -1.34 -6.24
CA ILE A 66 12.61 0.09 -6.25
C ILE A 66 11.17 0.38 -6.68
N GLN A 67 10.65 -0.38 -7.64
CA GLN A 67 9.25 -0.34 -8.04
C GLN A 67 8.31 -0.66 -6.86
N LEU A 68 8.63 -1.68 -6.06
CA LEU A 68 7.84 -2.02 -4.87
C LEU A 68 7.98 -0.95 -3.78
N GLY A 69 9.16 -0.35 -3.63
CA GLY A 69 9.38 0.81 -2.77
C GLY A 69 8.52 2.01 -3.17
N HIS A 70 8.40 2.28 -4.47
CA HIS A 70 7.48 3.30 -4.98
C HIS A 70 6.02 2.95 -4.64
N ALA A 71 5.58 1.70 -4.87
CA ALA A 71 4.24 1.26 -4.50
C ALA A 71 3.96 1.41 -2.99
N ALA A 72 4.96 1.15 -2.14
CA ALA A 72 4.87 1.33 -0.70
C ALA A 72 4.73 2.80 -0.31
N LEU A 73 5.52 3.69 -0.92
CA LEU A 73 5.43 5.15 -0.71
C LEU A 73 4.05 5.69 -1.09
N VAL A 74 3.52 5.27 -2.23
CA VAL A 74 2.19 5.65 -2.69
C VAL A 74 1.10 5.07 -1.77
N GLY A 75 1.32 3.89 -1.19
CA GLY A 75 0.44 3.30 -0.17
C GLY A 75 0.42 4.09 1.14
N ILE A 76 1.57 4.61 1.58
CA ILE A 76 1.66 5.52 2.73
C ILE A 76 0.80 6.76 2.49
N THR A 77 1.00 7.43 1.35
CA THR A 77 0.23 8.64 1.02
C THR A 77 -1.26 8.36 0.93
N PHE A 78 -1.66 7.20 0.38
CA PHE A 78 -3.05 6.76 0.39
C PHE A 78 -3.60 6.61 1.82
N ALA A 79 -2.87 5.96 2.72
CA ALA A 79 -3.32 5.72 4.09
C ALA A 79 -3.54 7.02 4.89
N PHE A 80 -2.77 8.08 4.59
CA PHE A 80 -2.99 9.40 5.16
C PHE A 80 -4.10 10.21 4.47
N LEU A 81 -4.39 9.92 3.21
CA LEU A 81 -5.47 10.57 2.48
C LEU A 81 -6.86 10.05 2.90
N VAL A 82 -6.98 8.76 3.19
CA VAL A 82 -8.26 8.10 3.49
C VAL A 82 -9.08 8.79 4.60
N PRO A 83 -8.51 9.14 5.77
CA PRO A 83 -9.25 9.83 6.83
C PRO A 83 -9.80 11.21 6.42
N VAL A 84 -9.18 11.85 5.42
CA VAL A 84 -9.57 13.20 4.97
C VAL A 84 -10.76 13.15 4.01
N ILE A 85 -10.90 12.07 3.23
CA ILE A 85 -11.86 11.99 2.12
C ILE A 85 -13.11 11.15 2.42
N ASP A 86 -13.33 10.77 3.69
CA ASP A 86 -14.39 9.84 4.14
C ASP A 86 -14.26 8.41 3.57
N ASN A 87 -14.70 7.41 4.34
CA ASN A 87 -14.58 5.99 4.01
C ASN A 87 -15.65 5.47 3.05
N LYS A 88 -16.65 6.29 2.70
CA LYS A 88 -17.68 5.89 1.72
C LYS A 88 -17.05 5.66 0.33
N TYR A 89 -17.38 4.53 -0.29
CA TYR A 89 -16.86 4.12 -1.62
C TYR A 89 -15.32 3.98 -1.69
N LEU A 90 -14.70 3.53 -0.60
CA LEU A 90 -13.24 3.44 -0.49
C LEU A 90 -12.57 2.63 -1.62
N LEU A 91 -13.20 1.57 -2.13
CA LEU A 91 -12.66 0.79 -3.25
C LEU A 91 -12.57 1.62 -4.53
N PHE A 92 -13.61 2.38 -4.85
CA PHE A 92 -13.62 3.28 -6.00
C PHE A 92 -12.57 4.38 -5.83
N LYS A 93 -12.50 5.00 -4.64
CA LYS A 93 -11.48 5.99 -4.31
C LYS A 93 -10.07 5.43 -4.43
N GLY A 94 -9.84 4.20 -4.00
CA GLY A 94 -8.59 3.47 -4.18
C GLY A 94 -8.25 3.31 -5.66
N ALA A 95 -9.17 2.78 -6.47
CA ALA A 95 -8.99 2.67 -7.92
C ALA A 95 -8.66 4.02 -8.58
N THR A 96 -9.43 5.06 -8.30
CA THR A 96 -9.19 6.41 -8.83
C THR A 96 -7.84 6.95 -8.38
N TYR A 97 -7.48 6.77 -7.12
CA TYR A 97 -6.20 7.21 -6.58
C TYR A 97 -5.02 6.54 -7.30
N GLY A 98 -5.05 5.21 -7.45
CA GLY A 98 -4.04 4.49 -8.21
C GLY A 98 -3.94 4.97 -9.66
N ALA A 99 -5.09 5.09 -10.34
CA ALA A 99 -5.15 5.57 -11.73
C ALA A 99 -4.57 6.98 -11.89
N VAL A 100 -4.91 7.91 -10.99
CA VAL A 100 -4.39 9.29 -10.99
C VAL A 100 -2.88 9.31 -10.75
N VAL A 101 -2.38 8.51 -9.81
CA VAL A 101 -0.93 8.42 -9.55
C VAL A 101 -0.19 7.94 -10.79
N TRP A 102 -0.63 6.84 -11.43
CA TRP A 102 0.07 6.36 -12.62
C TRP A 102 -0.09 7.28 -13.82
N PHE A 103 -1.28 7.85 -14.04
CA PHE A 103 -1.48 8.88 -15.05
C PHE A 103 -0.49 10.03 -14.87
N THR A 104 -0.28 10.48 -13.62
CA THR A 104 0.66 11.57 -13.31
C THR A 104 2.09 11.19 -13.66
N VAL A 105 2.55 9.98 -13.31
CA VAL A 105 3.91 9.56 -13.66
C VAL A 105 4.07 9.40 -15.18
N PHE A 106 3.06 8.87 -15.88
CA PHE A 106 3.09 8.80 -17.34
C PHE A 106 3.13 10.19 -17.98
N ALA A 107 2.31 11.13 -17.49
CA ALA A 107 2.32 12.50 -17.97
C ALA A 107 3.68 13.18 -17.77
N ILE A 108 4.30 13.00 -16.60
CA ILE A 108 5.64 13.51 -16.30
C ILE A 108 6.67 12.85 -17.22
N GLY A 109 6.69 11.52 -17.31
CA GLY A 109 7.64 10.79 -18.15
C GLY A 109 7.57 11.18 -19.63
N SER A 110 6.35 11.39 -20.14
CA SER A 110 6.11 11.88 -21.51
C SER A 110 6.56 13.32 -21.70
N LEU A 111 6.32 14.21 -20.72
CA LEU A 111 6.78 15.61 -20.78
C LEU A 111 8.30 15.70 -20.84
N TYR A 112 9.01 14.84 -20.13
CA TYR A 112 10.48 14.73 -20.16
C TYR A 112 11.03 13.83 -21.27
N LYS A 113 10.16 13.33 -22.16
CA LYS A 113 10.52 12.49 -23.32
C LYS A 113 11.33 11.25 -22.95
N LEU A 114 11.01 10.62 -21.82
CA LEU A 114 11.61 9.33 -21.46
C LEU A 114 11.15 8.26 -22.46
N SER A 115 12.10 7.45 -22.96
CA SER A 115 11.92 6.59 -24.13
C SER A 115 10.71 5.66 -24.08
N LEU A 116 10.48 4.97 -22.95
CA LEU A 116 9.31 4.08 -22.80
C LEU A 116 8.00 4.81 -22.48
N PHE A 117 8.04 6.10 -22.14
CA PHE A 117 6.83 6.87 -21.82
C PHE A 117 6.29 7.59 -23.06
N TYR A 118 7.18 8.25 -23.82
CA TYR A 118 6.82 9.00 -25.02
C TYR A 118 6.49 8.09 -26.22
N LEU A 119 7.12 6.91 -26.32
CA LEU A 119 6.86 5.93 -27.38
C LEU A 119 5.85 4.85 -26.97
N SER A 120 5.25 4.95 -25.79
CA SER A 120 4.31 3.95 -25.30
C SER A 120 3.09 3.86 -26.23
N SER A 121 2.73 2.65 -26.65
CA SER A 121 1.47 2.44 -27.34
C SER A 121 0.26 2.74 -26.42
N PRO A 122 -0.91 3.07 -26.99
CA PRO A 122 -2.13 3.25 -26.22
C PRO A 122 -2.51 2.01 -25.39
N THR A 123 -2.23 0.81 -25.92
CA THR A 123 -2.52 -0.47 -25.24
C THR A 123 -1.66 -0.64 -23.98
N ASN A 124 -0.37 -0.26 -24.06
CA ASN A 124 0.53 -0.28 -22.93
C ASN A 124 0.09 0.72 -21.84
N ALA A 125 -0.24 1.96 -22.24
CA ALA A 125 -0.76 2.98 -21.30
C ALA A 125 -2.06 2.52 -20.61
N PHE A 126 -2.97 1.91 -21.38
CA PHE A 126 -4.23 1.39 -20.84
C PHE A 126 -4.02 0.21 -19.89
N SER A 127 -3.07 -0.68 -20.18
CA SER A 127 -2.68 -1.79 -19.31
C SER A 127 -2.14 -1.30 -17.96
N HIS A 128 -1.28 -0.28 -17.98
CA HIS A 128 -0.78 0.35 -16.76
C HIS A 128 -1.89 1.08 -15.98
N LEU A 129 -2.84 1.72 -16.69
CA LEU A 129 -3.99 2.36 -16.05
C LEU A 129 -4.90 1.34 -15.33
N ILE A 130 -5.18 0.19 -15.95
CA ILE A 130 -5.98 -0.87 -15.32
C ILE A 130 -5.25 -1.47 -14.12
N THR A 131 -3.97 -1.81 -14.29
CA THR A 131 -3.20 -2.44 -13.21
C THR A 131 -2.95 -1.49 -12.04
N SER A 132 -2.83 -0.16 -12.24
CA SER A 132 -2.86 0.83 -11.14
C SER A 132 -4.21 0.92 -10.45
N ALA A 133 -5.30 0.92 -11.20
CA ALA A 133 -6.62 0.94 -10.59
C ALA A 133 -6.80 -0.29 -9.68
N ILE A 134 -6.36 -1.46 -10.15
CA ILE A 134 -6.36 -2.69 -9.34
C ILE A 134 -5.44 -2.56 -8.13
N TRP A 135 -4.22 -2.02 -8.30
CA TRP A 135 -3.31 -1.72 -7.19
C TRP A 135 -4.03 -0.92 -6.09
N GLY A 136 -4.74 0.14 -6.47
CA GLY A 136 -5.43 1.02 -5.53
C GLY A 136 -6.59 0.32 -4.80
N VAL A 137 -7.34 -0.54 -5.49
CA VAL A 137 -8.38 -1.38 -4.86
C VAL A 137 -7.76 -2.35 -3.85
N VAL A 138 -6.68 -3.02 -4.22
CA VAL A 138 -6.01 -3.98 -3.34
C VAL A 138 -5.43 -3.29 -2.11
N ALA A 139 -4.75 -2.15 -2.29
CA ALA A 139 -4.24 -1.34 -1.20
C ALA A 139 -5.36 -0.88 -0.25
N ALA A 140 -6.49 -0.44 -0.79
CA ALA A 140 -7.67 -0.08 0.01
C ALA A 140 -8.22 -1.25 0.83
N VAL A 141 -8.35 -2.43 0.24
CA VAL A 141 -8.78 -3.65 0.95
C VAL A 141 -7.78 -4.03 2.05
N ALA A 142 -6.49 -4.05 1.74
CA ALA A 142 -5.44 -4.40 2.68
C ALA A 142 -5.39 -3.44 3.87
N LEU A 143 -5.41 -2.13 3.60
CA LEU A 143 -5.43 -1.08 4.61
C LEU A 143 -6.65 -1.23 5.54
N THR A 144 -7.84 -1.35 4.96
CA THR A 144 -9.09 -1.50 5.73
C THR A 144 -9.06 -2.74 6.63
N ARG A 145 -8.52 -3.86 6.14
CA ARG A 145 -8.38 -5.08 6.93
C ARG A 145 -7.46 -4.84 8.13
N MET A 146 -6.29 -4.22 7.92
CA MET A 146 -5.35 -3.92 9.00
C MET A 146 -5.91 -2.92 10.02
N GLU A 147 -6.65 -1.91 9.57
CA GLU A 147 -7.33 -0.97 10.47
C GLU A 147 -8.36 -1.67 11.34
N LYS A 148 -9.20 -2.55 10.76
CA LYS A 148 -10.15 -3.36 11.53
C LYS A 148 -9.47 -4.24 12.58
N TYR A 149 -8.36 -4.89 12.22
CA TYR A 149 -7.61 -5.71 13.18
C TYR A 149 -6.99 -4.90 14.30
N ALA A 150 -6.49 -3.69 14.02
CA ALA A 150 -5.93 -2.80 15.02
C ALA A 150 -7.00 -2.37 16.04
N THR A 151 -8.15 -1.89 15.57
CA THR A 151 -9.25 -1.47 16.46
C THR A 151 -9.79 -2.64 17.31
N ALA A 152 -9.94 -3.83 16.74
CA ALA A 152 -10.39 -5.01 17.47
C ALA A 152 -9.35 -5.55 18.48
N ARG A 153 -8.08 -5.19 18.33
CA ARG A 153 -7.01 -5.52 19.30
C ARG A 153 -7.01 -4.53 20.45
N GLU A 154 -7.18 -3.24 20.17
CA GLU A 154 -7.31 -2.20 21.19
C GLU A 154 -8.53 -2.42 22.08
N SER A 155 -9.70 -2.73 21.50
CA SER A 155 -10.91 -3.01 22.29
C SER A 155 -10.71 -4.18 23.26
N ARG A 156 -10.12 -5.30 22.79
CA ARG A 156 -9.81 -6.47 23.62
C ARG A 156 -8.80 -6.15 24.74
N GLN A 157 -7.83 -5.28 24.47
CA GLN A 157 -6.87 -4.87 25.48
C GLN A 157 -7.53 -4.02 26.57
N VAL A 158 -8.46 -3.13 26.20
CA VAL A 158 -9.24 -2.35 27.17
C VAL A 158 -10.12 -3.29 28.01
N ASP A 159 -10.85 -4.21 27.38
CA ASP A 159 -11.72 -5.16 28.09
C ASP A 159 -10.94 -6.02 29.11
N SER A 160 -9.76 -6.51 28.73
CA SER A 160 -8.89 -7.27 29.64
C SER A 160 -8.32 -6.42 30.77
N ALA A 161 -7.96 -5.16 30.53
CA ALA A 161 -7.53 -4.24 31.58
C ALA A 161 -8.65 -3.89 32.57
N VAL A 162 -9.89 -3.76 32.07
CA VAL A 162 -11.10 -3.51 32.89
C VAL A 162 -11.59 -4.77 33.62
N ALA A 163 -11.25 -5.97 33.15
CA ALA A 163 -11.55 -7.22 33.87
C ALA A 163 -10.64 -7.44 35.11
N VAL A 164 -9.48 -6.77 35.17
CA VAL A 164 -8.46 -6.94 36.23
C VAL A 164 -8.66 -6.13 37.55
N PRO A 165 -9.59 -5.16 37.76
CA PRO A 165 -9.73 -4.48 39.05
C PRO A 165 -10.75 -5.09 40.04
N ALA A 166 -11.52 -6.12 39.69
CA ALA A 166 -12.60 -6.60 40.57
C ALA A 166 -12.17 -7.72 41.54
N TYR A 167 -11.24 -8.60 41.16
CA TYR A 167 -10.84 -9.73 42.02
C TYR A 167 -9.88 -9.29 43.16
N LYS A 168 -9.12 -8.22 42.95
CA LYS A 168 -8.11 -7.74 43.91
C LYS A 168 -8.67 -6.85 45.03
N ARG A 169 -9.99 -6.59 45.07
CA ARG A 169 -10.66 -5.85 46.16
C ARG A 169 -11.27 -6.75 47.25
N TYR A 170 -11.33 -8.06 47.05
CA TYR A 170 -11.91 -9.00 48.03
C TYR A 170 -10.85 -9.75 48.86
N THR A 171 -9.57 -9.48 48.65
CA THR A 171 -8.46 -10.10 49.39
C THR A 171 -7.60 -9.00 50.02
N GLY A 172 -8.16 -8.32 51.02
CA GLY A 172 -7.48 -7.37 51.88
C GLY A 172 -8.06 -7.45 53.28
N GLU A 173 -7.23 -7.94 54.20
CA GLU A 173 -7.36 -7.98 55.67
C GLU A 173 -8.71 -8.43 56.26
N SER A 174 -8.84 -9.73 56.56
CA SER A 174 -9.50 -10.13 57.80
C SER A 174 -8.49 -9.90 58.92
N ASP A 175 -8.74 -8.88 59.75
CA ASP A 175 -8.07 -8.67 61.03
C ASP A 175 -8.27 -9.91 61.91
N ASP A 176 -7.34 -10.86 61.83
CA ASP A 176 -7.13 -11.87 62.85
C ASP A 176 -6.49 -11.17 64.05
N ASN A 177 -7.33 -10.77 65.00
CA ASN A 177 -6.89 -10.44 66.35
C ASN A 177 -7.83 -11.15 67.35
N ASP A 178 -7.60 -12.45 67.47
CA ASP A 178 -8.02 -13.24 68.62
C ASP A 178 -6.89 -13.21 69.68
N SER A 179 -7.31 -13.13 70.95
CA SER A 179 -6.58 -13.21 72.23
C SER A 179 -5.98 -11.95 72.85
#